data_AF-A0A952FHB7-F1
#
_entry.id   AF-A0A952FHB7-F1
#
_cell.length_a   1.000
_cell.length_b   1.000
_cell.length_c   1.000
_cell.angle_alpha   90.00
_cell.angle_beta   90.00
_cell.angle_gamma   90.00
#
_symmetry.space_group_name_H-M   'P 1'
#
loop_
_entity.id
_entity.type
_entity.pdbx_description
1 polymer ?
#
loop_
_entity_poly.entity_id
_entity_poly.type
_entity_poly.pdbx_seq_one_letter_code
_entity_poly.pdbx_strand_id
1 'polypeptide(L)'
;MVLPVCPLENALSDSSTSSAAPETLLKTPLHALHVELGARMVPFAGYSMPVQYPAGLMAEHHHTRQAAGLFDVSHMGQLRLVGADAAAALESLIPVDV
;
A
#
# COMPACT_ATOMS: atom_id res chain seq x y z
N MET A 1 12.10 -5.70 -45.91
CA MET A 1 12.21 -5.00 -44.62
C MET A 1 10.80 -4.78 -44.10
N VAL A 2 10.24 -5.80 -43.42
CA VAL A 2 8.91 -5.80 -42.83
C VAL A 2 9.09 -6.43 -41.46
N LEU A 3 8.80 -5.68 -40.40
CA LEU A 3 8.89 -6.18 -39.02
C LEU A 3 7.75 -7.18 -38.77
N PRO A 4 8.01 -8.34 -38.16
CA PRO A 4 6.95 -9.23 -37.73
C PRO A 4 6.23 -8.62 -36.52
N VAL A 5 4.92 -8.44 -36.69
CA VAL A 5 3.95 -8.11 -35.65
C VAL A 5 3.88 -9.28 -34.65
N CYS A 6 4.14 -9.03 -33.37
CA CYS A 6 3.81 -9.97 -32.29
C CYS A 6 2.27 -10.09 -32.20
N PRO A 7 1.68 -11.30 -32.28
CA PRO A 7 0.25 -11.47 -32.05
C PRO A 7 -0.07 -11.21 -30.58
N LEU A 8 -0.94 -10.22 -30.36
CA LEU A 8 -1.67 -10.03 -29.12
C LEU A 8 -2.68 -11.18 -29.00
N GLU A 9 -2.30 -12.28 -28.36
CA GLU A 9 -3.22 -13.36 -28.00
C GLU A 9 -3.55 -13.28 -26.50
N ASN A 10 -4.73 -12.71 -26.25
CA ASN A 10 -5.72 -13.22 -25.30
C ASN A 10 -5.27 -13.47 -23.85
N ALA A 11 -5.23 -12.41 -23.03
CA ALA A 11 -5.26 -12.53 -21.56
C ALA A 11 -6.47 -11.77 -20.98
N LEU A 12 -7.67 -12.17 -21.38
CA LEU A 12 -8.91 -11.87 -20.68
C LEU A 12 -9.70 -13.18 -20.58
N SER A 13 -9.52 -13.89 -19.46
CA SER A 13 -10.45 -14.91 -18.99
C SER A 13 -10.77 -14.62 -17.54
N ASP A 14 -12.03 -14.25 -17.30
CA ASP A 14 -12.68 -14.17 -16.00
C ASP A 14 -12.39 -15.41 -15.14
N SER A 15 -12.20 -15.19 -13.83
CA SER A 15 -13.10 -15.71 -12.79
C SER A 15 -12.43 -15.69 -11.42
N SER A 16 -13.13 -15.07 -10.48
CA SER A 16 -13.05 -15.25 -9.04
C SER A 16 -12.66 -16.66 -8.62
N THR A 17 -11.41 -16.84 -8.18
CA THR A 17 -11.00 -17.94 -7.30
C THR A 17 -10.00 -17.40 -6.29
N SER A 18 -10.53 -16.86 -5.17
CA SER A 18 -9.72 -16.54 -3.98
C SER A 18 -9.31 -17.86 -3.31
N SER A 19 -8.33 -18.53 -3.88
CA SER A 19 -7.61 -19.63 -3.23
C SER A 19 -6.44 -19.02 -2.46
N ALA A 20 -6.73 -18.51 -1.26
CA ALA A 20 -5.70 -18.08 -0.33
C ALA A 20 -4.95 -19.32 0.19
N ALA A 21 -3.87 -19.68 -0.48
CA ALA A 21 -2.72 -20.23 0.24
C ALA A 21 -2.42 -19.25 1.40
N PRO A 22 -1.92 -19.69 2.56
CA PRO A 22 -1.54 -18.75 3.61
C PRO A 22 -0.38 -17.91 3.07
N GLU A 23 -0.72 -16.77 2.46
CA GLU A 23 0.26 -15.78 2.08
C GLU A 23 0.93 -15.37 3.37
N THR A 24 2.24 -15.61 3.45
CA THR A 24 3.02 -15.15 4.58
C THR A 24 3.09 -13.64 4.47
N LEU A 25 2.15 -12.97 5.12
CA LEU A 25 2.03 -11.52 5.08
C LEU A 25 3.26 -10.87 5.72
N LEU A 26 3.74 -9.83 5.07
CA LEU A 26 4.78 -8.97 5.62
C LEU A 26 4.25 -8.25 6.87
N LYS A 27 5.15 -7.88 7.78
CA LYS A 27 4.80 -7.22 9.05
C LYS A 27 5.49 -5.87 9.11
N THR A 28 4.77 -4.83 9.55
CA THR A 28 5.37 -3.53 9.83
C THR A 28 6.21 -3.60 11.11
N PRO A 29 7.13 -2.64 11.33
CA PRO A 29 7.91 -2.57 12.58
C PRO A 29 7.04 -2.48 13.84
N LEU A 30 5.85 -1.88 13.73
CA LEU A 30 4.91 -1.70 14.85
C LEU A 30 3.87 -2.84 14.96
N HIS A 31 3.98 -3.92 14.18
CA HIS A 31 3.00 -5.02 14.21
C HIS A 31 2.77 -5.58 15.62
N ALA A 32 3.82 -5.77 16.42
CA ALA A 32 3.66 -6.31 17.78
C ALA A 32 2.78 -5.41 18.65
N LEU A 33 2.96 -4.09 18.55
CA LEU A 33 2.16 -3.10 19.26
C LEU A 33 0.70 -3.11 18.79
N HIS A 34 0.45 -3.25 17.49
CA HIS A 34 -0.93 -3.35 16.96
C HIS A 34 -1.67 -4.56 17.55
N VAL A 35 -1.00 -5.70 17.65
CA VAL A 35 -1.58 -6.92 18.24
C VAL A 35 -1.83 -6.74 19.74
N GLU A 36 -0.88 -6.14 20.46
CA GLU A 36 -1.02 -5.84 21.90
C GLU A 36 -2.21 -4.92 22.19
N LEU A 37 -2.42 -3.91 21.36
CA LEU A 37 -3.53 -2.95 21.48
C LEU A 37 -4.89 -3.52 21.01
N GLY A 38 -4.94 -4.79 20.60
CA GLY A 38 -6.17 -5.47 20.19
C GLY A 38 -6.67 -5.02 18.81
N ALA A 39 -5.78 -4.61 17.92
CA ALA A 39 -6.16 -4.26 16.56
C ALA A 39 -6.67 -5.49 15.78
N ARG A 40 -7.71 -5.28 14.97
CA ARG A 40 -8.14 -6.26 13.97
C ARG A 40 -7.17 -6.22 12.79
N MET A 41 -6.37 -7.28 12.65
CA MET A 41 -5.38 -7.38 11.56
C MET A 41 -6.02 -7.98 10.30
N VAL A 42 -5.71 -7.40 9.13
CA VAL A 42 -6.20 -7.84 7.81
C VAL A 42 -5.08 -7.83 6.77
N PRO A 43 -5.14 -8.68 5.73
CA PRO A 43 -4.24 -8.59 4.59
C PRO A 43 -4.51 -7.32 3.78
N PHE A 44 -3.49 -6.47 3.62
CA PHE A 44 -3.55 -5.27 2.78
C PHE A 44 -2.20 -5.03 2.10
N ALA A 45 -2.18 -4.93 0.77
CA ALA A 45 -0.98 -4.72 -0.04
C ALA A 45 0.19 -5.70 0.27
N GLY A 46 -0.12 -6.95 0.64
CA GLY A 46 0.86 -7.96 1.03
C GLY A 46 1.36 -7.87 2.49
N TYR A 47 0.82 -6.94 3.30
CA TYR A 47 1.13 -6.76 4.71
C TYR A 47 -0.05 -7.16 5.62
N SER A 48 0.28 -7.56 6.85
CA SER A 48 -0.68 -7.70 7.96
C SER A 48 -0.86 -6.33 8.61
N MET A 49 -1.99 -5.66 8.33
CA MET A 49 -2.24 -4.26 8.71
C MET A 49 -3.45 -4.13 9.66
N PRO A 50 -3.44 -3.17 10.60
CA PRO A 50 -4.58 -2.91 11.49
C PRO A 50 -5.71 -2.16 10.74
N VAL A 51 -6.94 -2.70 10.73
CA VAL A 51 -8.11 -2.02 10.14
C VAL A 51 -8.91 -1.19 11.15
N GLN A 52 -8.96 -1.63 12.40
CA GLN A 52 -9.63 -0.92 13.50
C GLN A 52 -9.11 -1.47 14.85
N TYR A 53 -9.22 -0.65 15.89
CA TYR A 53 -8.94 -0.95 17.29
C TYR A 53 -10.26 -1.18 18.07
N PRO A 54 -10.21 -1.60 19.35
CA PRO A 54 -11.40 -1.97 20.11
C PRO A 54 -12.47 -0.87 20.24
N ALA A 55 -12.08 0.42 20.17
CA ALA A 55 -13.03 1.54 20.20
C ALA A 55 -13.89 1.65 18.93
N GLY A 56 -13.45 1.03 17.83
CA GLY A 56 -14.16 0.98 16.56
C GLY A 56 -13.87 2.15 15.62
N LEU A 57 -14.12 1.91 14.32
CA LEU A 57 -13.77 2.81 13.22
C LEU A 57 -14.34 4.23 13.37
N MET A 58 -15.60 4.35 13.84
CA MET A 58 -16.26 5.65 13.99
C MET A 58 -15.60 6.47 15.10
N ALA A 59 -15.24 5.83 16.22
CA ALA A 59 -14.57 6.49 17.33
C ALA A 59 -13.17 6.96 16.92
N GLU A 60 -12.42 6.14 16.19
CA GLU A 60 -11.10 6.51 15.65
C GLU A 60 -11.18 7.68 14.67
N HIS A 61 -12.19 7.67 13.78
CA HIS A 61 -12.45 8.77 12.86
C HIS A 61 -12.72 10.07 13.62
N HIS A 62 -13.64 10.06 14.58
CA HIS A 62 -13.94 11.24 15.40
C HIS A 62 -12.73 11.70 16.21
N HIS A 63 -11.97 10.78 16.82
CA HIS A 63 -10.77 11.11 17.58
C HIS A 63 -9.71 11.80 16.72
N THR A 64 -9.47 11.29 15.51
CA THR A 64 -8.53 11.92 14.56
C THR A 64 -8.98 13.34 14.17
N ARG A 65 -10.29 13.57 14.03
CA ARG A 65 -10.85 14.87 13.65
C ARG A 65 -10.90 15.88 14.79
N GLN A 66 -11.10 15.41 16.01
CA GLN A 66 -11.33 16.25 17.19
C GLN A 66 -10.06 16.43 18.05
N ALA A 67 -9.09 15.52 17.93
CA ALA A 67 -7.84 15.52 18.68
C ALA A 67 -6.67 15.17 17.75
N ALA A 68 -6.03 14.00 17.94
CA ALA A 68 -4.90 13.55 17.14
C ALA A 68 -5.01 12.06 16.84
N GLY A 69 -4.67 11.65 15.61
CA GLY A 69 -4.59 10.25 15.22
C GLY A 69 -3.14 9.86 14.89
N LEU A 70 -2.72 8.67 15.31
CA LEU A 70 -1.45 8.08 14.91
C LEU A 70 -1.70 6.96 13.90
N PHE A 71 -1.07 7.06 12.73
CA PHE A 71 -1.24 6.11 11.63
C PHE A 71 0.08 5.42 11.31
N ASP A 72 0.09 4.08 11.33
CA ASP A 72 1.22 3.29 10.84
C ASP A 72 1.15 3.17 9.31
N VAL A 73 1.86 4.06 8.62
CA VAL A 73 2.00 4.07 7.15
C VAL A 73 3.31 3.44 6.68
N SER A 74 3.98 2.65 7.52
CA SER A 74 5.33 2.11 7.24
C SER A 74 5.37 1.12 6.07
N HIS A 75 4.22 0.64 5.60
CA HIS A 75 4.12 -0.19 4.40
C HIS A 75 4.25 0.63 3.10
N MET A 76 4.15 1.96 3.16
CA MET A 76 4.32 2.84 2.01
C MET A 76 5.79 2.93 1.61
N GLY A 77 6.05 2.89 0.30
CA GLY A 77 7.39 3.03 -0.25
C GLY A 77 7.97 4.43 0.02
N GLN A 78 9.25 4.47 0.42
CA GLN A 78 10.02 5.71 0.57
C GLN A 78 11.12 5.74 -0.49
N LEU A 79 11.28 6.88 -1.16
CA LEU A 79 12.28 7.10 -2.20
C LEU A 79 13.09 8.36 -1.89
N ARG A 80 14.39 8.33 -2.22
CA ARG A 80 15.28 9.50 -2.10
C ARG A 80 16.03 9.67 -3.41
N LEU A 81 15.76 10.78 -4.11
CA LEU A 81 16.41 11.15 -5.36
C LEU A 81 17.53 12.16 -5.07
N VAL A 82 18.72 11.94 -5.62
CA VAL A 82 19.91 12.78 -5.37
C VAL A 82 20.68 12.96 -6.68
N GLY A 83 21.02 14.20 -7.02
CA GLY A 83 21.77 14.54 -8.23
C GLY A 83 21.57 16.02 -8.59
N ALA A 84 22.40 16.55 -9.48
CA ALA A 84 22.29 17.94 -9.93
C ALA A 84 20.95 18.23 -10.65
N ASP A 85 20.45 17.26 -11.43
CA ASP A 85 19.24 17.39 -12.24
C ASP A 85 18.05 16.58 -11.68
N ALA A 86 18.02 16.37 -10.35
CA ALA A 86 16.99 15.54 -9.71
C ALA A 86 15.56 16.07 -9.94
N ALA A 87 15.36 17.39 -9.94
CA ALA A 87 14.07 18.01 -10.20
C ALA A 87 13.60 17.74 -11.64
N ALA A 88 14.40 18.09 -12.65
CA ALA A 88 14.09 17.85 -14.06
C ALA A 88 13.82 16.36 -14.37
N ALA A 89 14.58 15.45 -13.75
CA ALA A 89 14.32 14.01 -13.88
C ALA A 89 12.97 13.60 -13.29
N LEU A 90 12.60 14.13 -12.13
CA LEU A 90 11.32 13.85 -11.48
C LEU A 90 10.14 14.43 -12.29
N GLU A 91 10.27 15.65 -12.78
CA GLU A 91 9.27 16.32 -13.64
C GLU A 91 9.02 15.57 -14.96
N SER A 92 10.02 14.84 -15.47
CA SER A 92 9.84 13.99 -16.65
C SER A 92 8.94 12.77 -16.40
N LEU A 93 8.76 12.36 -15.14
CA LEU A 93 8.03 11.16 -14.73
C LEU A 93 6.62 11.46 -14.20
N ILE A 94 6.42 12.63 -13.59
CA ILE A 94 5.18 12.98 -12.90
C ILE A 94 4.71 14.40 -13.26
N PRO A 95 3.39 14.65 -13.36
CA PRO A 95 2.85 15.94 -13.77
C PRO A 95 2.83 16.95 -12.62
N VAL A 96 4.02 17.32 -12.16
CA VAL A 96 4.24 18.33 -11.11
C VAL A 96 5.45 19.19 -11.50
N ASP A 97 5.51 20.40 -10.96
CA ASP A 97 6.61 21.36 -11.07
C ASP A 97 7.27 21.43 -9.67
N VAL A 98 8.58 21.15 -9.57
CA VAL A 98 9.30 20.88 -8.30
C VAL A 98 10.38 21.92 -8.02
#